data_AF-A0A7S0E306-F1
#
_entry.id   AF-A0A7S0E306-F1
#
_cell.length_a   1.000
_cell.length_b   1.000
_cell.length_c   1.000
_cell.angle_alpha   90.00
_cell.angle_beta   90.00
_cell.angle_gamma   90.00
#
_symmetry.space_group_name_H-M   'P 1'
#
loop_
_entity.id
_entity.type
_entity.pdbx_description
1 polymer ?
#
loop_
_entity_poly.entity_id
_entity_poly.type
_entity_poly.pdbx_seq_one_letter_code
_entity_poly.pdbx_strand_id
1 'polypeptide(L)'
;GTAVLSATFGSSEVNASASTSLTVGSRPINVASMELTLSGGGVLYGERGTQFPSTLKVVLADGTVYRDVHGLSWLNATEIVSYSSDTPSAVAVLATGAVVLRDNHHSLVTVTATTTCSPSVSAVDSTAPNLKMPFRGVDLGVNNALQFSAVDGIVSVPVLVNAGDLGAKLTSFQIVVSIEYGFLHAVSHSEGVTAGSLATAAFSGTTVTLNDPVWEVLLNGNTDASVAPTGLVQLATLALEVQEAGWGKVTFIQARLVGLVTCIKCDDTDDNSSDGLGEEGEVGGSGYVLLPYPEDRRQRRGLRLSAPPPRVATAHARRALAQPDGSCCGSSVGVDAFYGDINGDCV
;
A
#
# COMPACT_ATOMS: atom_id res chain seq x y z
N GLY A 1 3.66 -50.09 9.93
CA GLY A 1 3.32 -50.97 8.80
C GLY A 1 4.59 -51.36 8.05
N THR A 2 4.54 -52.39 7.22
CA THR A 2 5.66 -52.77 6.33
C THR A 2 5.16 -52.70 4.90
N ALA A 3 5.85 -51.94 4.05
CA ALA A 3 5.63 -51.91 2.61
C ALA A 3 6.77 -52.68 1.93
N VAL A 4 6.48 -53.47 0.91
CA VAL A 4 7.53 -54.14 0.12
C VAL A 4 7.61 -53.42 -1.23
N LEU A 5 8.78 -52.87 -1.52
CA LEU A 5 9.10 -52.33 -2.83
C LEU A 5 9.72 -53.46 -3.65
N SER A 6 9.07 -53.85 -4.73
CA SER A 6 9.56 -54.87 -5.66
C SER A 6 9.77 -54.26 -7.04
N ALA A 7 10.95 -54.47 -7.60
CA ALA A 7 11.30 -54.07 -8.95
C ALA A 7 11.69 -55.31 -9.76
N THR A 8 11.17 -55.39 -10.98
CA THR A 8 11.46 -56.47 -11.92
C THR A 8 12.19 -55.87 -13.11
N PHE A 9 13.38 -56.37 -13.40
CA PHE A 9 14.23 -55.92 -14.49
C PHE A 9 14.43 -57.08 -15.48
N GLY A 10 14.11 -56.87 -16.76
CA GLY A 10 14.32 -57.85 -17.83
C GLY A 10 13.37 -57.70 -19.01
N SER A 11 13.82 -58.10 -20.20
CA SER A 11 12.99 -58.27 -21.39
C SER A 11 12.79 -59.76 -21.68
N SER A 12 11.52 -60.16 -21.71
CA SER A 12 10.90 -61.37 -22.27
C SER A 12 11.40 -62.78 -21.90
N GLU A 13 12.66 -63.02 -21.49
CA GLU A 13 13.13 -64.39 -21.20
C GLU A 13 13.95 -64.56 -19.90
N VAL A 14 14.46 -63.48 -19.29
CA VAL A 14 15.07 -63.54 -17.95
C VAL A 14 14.63 -62.32 -17.14
N ASN A 15 13.70 -62.53 -16.21
CA ASN A 15 13.26 -61.51 -15.25
C ASN A 15 14.05 -61.66 -13.96
N ALA A 16 14.91 -60.69 -13.64
CA ALA A 16 15.48 -60.57 -12.31
C ALA A 16 14.54 -59.71 -11.45
N SER A 17 14.10 -60.22 -10.30
CA SER A 17 13.34 -59.45 -9.33
C SER A 17 14.20 -59.13 -8.11
N ALA A 18 14.14 -57.88 -7.68
CA ALA A 18 14.70 -57.43 -6.42
C ALA A 18 13.56 -56.88 -5.56
N SER A 19 13.53 -57.27 -4.28
CA SER A 19 12.60 -56.69 -3.32
C SER A 19 13.33 -56.16 -2.10
N THR A 20 12.80 -55.08 -1.55
CA THR A 20 13.24 -54.51 -0.27
C THR A 20 12.02 -54.23 0.60
N SER A 21 12.14 -54.49 1.90
CA SER A 21 11.09 -54.22 2.88
C SER A 21 11.33 -52.86 3.51
N LEU A 22 10.35 -51.97 3.40
CA LEU A 22 10.30 -50.66 4.04
C LEU A 22 9.43 -50.75 5.29
N THR A 23 9.99 -50.50 6.47
CA THR A 23 9.24 -50.50 7.72
C THR A 23 8.81 -49.07 8.05
N VAL A 24 7.51 -48.80 7.98
CA VAL A 24 6.88 -47.54 8.41
C VAL A 24 6.59 -47.63 9.91
N GLY A 25 7.38 -46.93 10.72
CA GLY A 25 7.11 -46.75 12.15
C GLY A 25 6.03 -45.70 12.38
N SER A 26 5.29 -45.82 13.48
CA SER A 26 4.28 -44.83 13.91
C SER A 26 4.80 -43.86 14.99
N ARG A 27 6.11 -43.63 15.01
CA ARG A 27 6.70 -42.71 16.00
C ARG A 27 6.48 -41.26 15.51
N PRO A 28 5.91 -40.37 16.35
CA PRO A 28 5.82 -38.97 15.98
C PRO A 28 7.24 -38.40 15.83
N ILE A 29 7.44 -37.60 14.79
CA ILE A 29 8.66 -36.85 14.56
C ILE A 29 8.34 -35.39 14.84
N ASN A 30 9.10 -34.77 15.75
CA ASN A 30 8.90 -33.37 16.09
C ASN A 30 9.45 -32.46 15.00
N VAL A 31 8.82 -31.29 14.86
CA VAL A 31 9.39 -30.16 14.13
C VAL A 31 10.57 -29.62 14.94
N ALA A 32 11.74 -29.51 14.30
CA ALA A 32 12.95 -28.97 14.91
C ALA A 32 13.10 -27.46 14.65
N SER A 33 12.80 -27.00 13.44
CA SER A 33 12.80 -25.58 13.09
C SER A 33 11.84 -25.27 11.94
N MET A 34 11.48 -23.99 11.85
CA MET A 34 10.65 -23.44 10.78
C MET A 34 11.27 -22.14 10.26
N GLU A 35 10.99 -21.81 9.01
CA GLU A 35 11.39 -20.57 8.35
C GLU A 35 10.23 -20.12 7.46
N LEU A 36 9.59 -19.01 7.87
CA LEU A 36 8.49 -18.38 7.14
C LEU A 36 9.05 -17.31 6.21
N THR A 37 8.53 -17.24 4.99
CA THR A 37 8.84 -16.16 4.06
C THR A 37 7.54 -15.68 3.41
N LEU A 38 7.23 -14.41 3.62
CA LEU A 38 6.12 -13.73 2.95
C LEU A 38 6.56 -13.31 1.56
N SER A 39 5.68 -13.46 0.57
CA SER A 39 5.92 -12.87 -0.75
C SER A 39 5.80 -11.34 -0.70
N GLY A 40 6.34 -10.66 -1.73
CA GLY A 40 6.33 -9.20 -1.82
C GLY A 40 7.64 -8.51 -1.41
N GLY A 41 8.70 -9.27 -1.08
CA GLY A 41 10.02 -8.68 -0.82
C GLY A 41 10.06 -7.72 0.37
N GLY A 42 9.22 -7.97 1.38
CA GLY A 42 9.07 -7.11 2.56
C GLY A 42 7.94 -6.09 2.48
N VAL A 43 7.20 -6.01 1.35
CA VAL A 43 6.07 -5.09 1.18
C VAL A 43 4.90 -5.79 0.49
N LEU A 44 3.70 -5.64 1.05
CA LEU A 44 2.46 -6.03 0.39
C LEU A 44 1.88 -4.78 -0.28
N TYR A 45 2.17 -4.59 -1.57
CA TYR A 45 1.59 -3.51 -2.37
C TYR A 45 0.52 -4.05 -3.32
N GLY A 46 -0.74 -3.71 -3.07
CA GLY A 46 -1.88 -4.20 -3.85
C GLY A 46 -3.21 -3.61 -3.40
N GLU A 47 -4.27 -3.90 -4.15
CA GLU A 47 -5.61 -3.44 -3.77
C GLU A 47 -6.11 -4.15 -2.50
N ARG A 48 -7.07 -3.55 -1.81
CA ARG A 48 -7.68 -4.14 -0.62
C ARG A 48 -8.26 -5.52 -0.96
N GLY A 49 -7.92 -6.52 -0.15
CA GLY A 49 -8.32 -7.92 -0.35
C GLY A 49 -7.36 -8.74 -1.21
N THR A 50 -6.32 -8.13 -1.80
CA THR A 50 -5.29 -8.86 -2.54
C THR A 50 -4.63 -9.91 -1.65
N GLN A 51 -4.50 -11.13 -2.17
CA GLN A 51 -3.84 -12.23 -1.49
C GLN A 51 -2.40 -12.38 -1.98
N PHE A 52 -1.48 -12.56 -1.05
CA PHE A 52 -0.08 -12.80 -1.31
C PHE A 52 0.30 -14.18 -0.75
N PRO A 53 0.93 -15.05 -1.56
CA PRO A 53 1.39 -16.34 -1.07
C PRO A 53 2.48 -16.18 -0.01
N SER A 54 2.70 -17.23 0.78
CA SER A 54 3.87 -17.37 1.64
C SER A 54 4.46 -18.76 1.43
N THR A 55 5.73 -18.92 1.81
CA THR A 55 6.38 -20.23 1.85
C THR A 55 6.78 -20.54 3.28
N LEU A 56 6.55 -21.79 3.70
CA LEU A 56 6.98 -22.24 5.02
C LEU A 56 7.89 -23.46 4.88
N LYS A 57 9.17 -23.25 5.15
CA LYS A 57 10.14 -24.33 5.25
C LYS A 57 10.09 -24.94 6.65
N VAL A 58 10.06 -26.27 6.72
CA VAL A 58 10.00 -27.05 7.95
C VAL A 58 11.13 -28.07 7.95
N VAL A 59 11.89 -28.09 9.05
CA VAL A 59 12.92 -29.11 9.31
C VAL A 59 12.46 -29.97 10.48
N LEU A 60 12.42 -31.28 10.26
CA LEU A 60 12.07 -32.26 11.29
C LEU A 60 13.31 -32.68 12.10
N ALA A 61 13.10 -33.21 13.30
CA ALA A 61 14.16 -33.64 14.21
C ALA A 61 15.04 -34.79 13.68
N ASP A 62 14.56 -35.53 12.67
CA ASP A 62 15.32 -36.58 11.99
C ASP A 62 16.17 -36.05 10.81
N GLY A 63 16.12 -34.74 10.55
CA GLY A 63 16.83 -34.08 9.46
C GLY A 63 16.04 -33.98 8.15
N THR A 64 14.80 -34.50 8.08
CA THR A 64 13.93 -34.33 6.92
C THR A 64 13.59 -32.85 6.71
N VAL A 65 13.68 -32.38 5.46
CA VAL A 65 13.41 -30.98 5.10
C VAL A 65 12.28 -30.90 4.09
N TYR A 66 11.23 -30.16 4.45
CA TYR A 66 10.21 -29.69 3.52
C TYR A 66 10.50 -28.22 3.22
N ARG A 67 10.82 -27.92 1.95
CA ARG A 67 11.15 -26.54 1.54
C ARG A 67 9.93 -25.63 1.52
N ASP A 68 8.76 -26.20 1.28
CA ASP A 68 7.48 -25.52 1.40
C ASP A 68 6.42 -26.56 1.75
N VAL A 69 5.85 -26.47 2.95
CA VAL A 69 4.78 -27.38 3.38
C VAL A 69 3.45 -27.07 2.71
N HIS A 70 3.25 -25.86 2.16
CA HIS A 70 2.03 -25.51 1.44
C HIS A 70 1.94 -26.16 0.06
N GLY A 71 3.09 -26.44 -0.57
CA GLY A 71 3.18 -27.12 -1.87
C GLY A 71 3.01 -28.65 -1.82
N LEU A 72 2.78 -29.26 -0.65
CA LEU A 72 2.69 -30.70 -0.50
C LEU A 72 1.24 -31.20 -0.65
N SER A 73 0.94 -31.90 -1.73
CA SER A 73 -0.42 -32.44 -1.99
C SER A 73 -0.87 -33.56 -1.05
N TRP A 74 0.08 -34.24 -0.40
CA TRP A 74 -0.19 -35.36 0.50
C TRP A 74 -0.23 -34.95 1.98
N LEU A 75 0.12 -33.70 2.29
CA LEU A 75 0.24 -33.20 3.67
C LEU A 75 -0.58 -31.92 3.83
N ASN A 76 -1.58 -31.97 4.70
CA ASN A 76 -2.35 -30.78 5.02
C ASN A 76 -1.56 -29.90 6.00
N ALA A 77 -0.94 -28.82 5.50
CA ALA A 77 -0.15 -27.90 6.33
C ALA A 77 -0.92 -27.34 7.54
N THR A 78 -2.25 -27.20 7.42
CA THR A 78 -3.12 -26.68 8.50
C THR A 78 -3.21 -27.60 9.71
N GLU A 79 -2.87 -28.88 9.56
CA GLU A 79 -2.80 -29.84 10.67
C GLU A 79 -1.51 -29.70 11.47
N ILE A 80 -0.47 -29.09 10.88
CA ILE A 80 0.86 -28.99 11.47
C ILE A 80 1.10 -27.60 12.05
N VAL A 81 0.62 -26.57 11.37
CA VAL A 81 0.96 -25.17 11.65
C VAL A 81 -0.29 -24.31 11.66
N SER A 82 -0.29 -23.35 12.59
CA SER A 82 -1.27 -22.27 12.69
C SER A 82 -0.59 -20.93 12.45
N TYR A 83 -1.33 -19.97 11.90
CA TYR A 83 -0.83 -18.64 11.57
C TYR A 83 -1.58 -17.56 12.34
N SER A 84 -0.87 -16.50 12.70
CA SER A 84 -1.44 -15.29 13.26
C SER A 84 -0.74 -14.05 12.70
N SER A 85 -1.44 -12.92 12.75
CA SER A 85 -0.88 -11.60 12.51
C SER A 85 -1.02 -10.78 13.78
N ASP A 86 -0.01 -9.98 14.11
CA ASP A 86 -0.09 -9.03 15.22
C ASP A 86 -1.06 -7.86 14.93
N THR A 87 -1.35 -7.62 13.64
CA THR A 87 -2.26 -6.56 13.17
C THR A 87 -3.25 -7.10 12.12
N PRO A 88 -4.24 -7.92 12.51
CA PRO A 88 -5.19 -8.55 11.58
C PRO A 88 -6.04 -7.56 10.78
N SER A 89 -6.18 -6.32 11.27
CA SER A 89 -6.90 -5.26 10.57
C SER A 89 -6.17 -4.74 9.32
N ALA A 90 -4.83 -4.82 9.30
CA ALA A 90 -4.01 -4.40 8.17
C ALA A 90 -3.57 -5.60 7.31
N VAL A 91 -3.16 -6.70 7.95
CA VAL A 91 -2.81 -7.95 7.26
C VAL A 91 -3.49 -9.11 7.97
N ALA A 92 -4.45 -9.75 7.32
CA ALA A 92 -5.02 -11.00 7.80
C ALA A 92 -4.23 -12.19 7.24
N VAL A 93 -4.26 -13.33 7.94
CA VAL A 93 -3.59 -14.55 7.47
C VAL A 93 -4.62 -15.67 7.39
N LEU A 94 -4.65 -16.37 6.26
CA LEU A 94 -5.50 -17.52 6.04
C LEU A 94 -4.89 -18.77 6.68
N ALA A 95 -5.68 -19.81 6.89
CA ALA A 95 -5.19 -21.09 7.40
C ALA A 95 -4.10 -21.70 6.49
N THR A 96 -4.15 -21.39 5.19
CA THR A 96 -3.17 -21.82 4.19
C THR A 96 -1.84 -21.06 4.27
N GLY A 97 -1.66 -20.13 5.21
CA GLY A 97 -0.46 -19.28 5.31
C GLY A 97 -0.46 -18.06 4.36
N ALA A 98 -1.38 -18.00 3.38
CA ALA A 98 -1.52 -16.84 2.51
C ALA A 98 -1.96 -15.61 3.32
N VAL A 99 -1.38 -14.45 3.01
CA VAL A 99 -1.68 -13.19 3.69
C VAL A 99 -2.60 -12.34 2.81
N VAL A 100 -3.54 -11.64 3.44
CA VAL A 100 -4.53 -10.80 2.79
C VAL A 100 -4.33 -9.36 3.24
N LEU A 101 -3.99 -8.49 2.30
CA LEU A 101 -3.85 -7.07 2.54
C LEU A 101 -5.23 -6.43 2.77
N ARG A 102 -5.41 -5.76 3.89
CA ARG A 102 -6.69 -5.16 4.30
C ARG A 102 -6.60 -3.66 4.46
N ASP A 103 -5.50 -3.16 5.00
CA ASP A 103 -5.32 -1.74 5.24
C ASP A 103 -3.84 -1.35 5.32
N ASN A 104 -3.58 -0.05 5.24
CA ASN A 104 -2.27 0.53 5.51
C ASN A 104 -1.90 0.41 6.98
N HIS A 105 -0.60 0.37 7.28
CA HIS A 105 -0.11 0.42 8.66
C HIS A 105 1.18 1.23 8.77
N HIS A 106 1.33 1.92 9.91
CA HIS A 106 2.48 2.80 10.17
C HIS A 106 3.75 2.05 10.59
N SER A 107 3.65 0.73 10.79
CA SER A 107 4.76 -0.13 11.20
C SER A 107 4.70 -1.45 10.43
N LEU A 108 5.78 -2.21 10.47
CA LEU A 108 5.79 -3.54 9.87
C LEU A 108 4.83 -4.45 10.64
N VAL A 109 4.02 -5.20 9.91
CA VAL A 109 3.09 -6.18 10.46
C VAL A 109 3.78 -7.53 10.49
N THR A 110 3.78 -8.18 11.66
CA THR A 110 4.46 -9.46 11.86
C THR A 110 3.46 -10.61 11.72
N VAL A 111 3.79 -11.56 10.85
CA VAL A 111 3.07 -12.83 10.72
C VAL A 111 3.87 -13.91 11.43
N THR A 112 3.19 -14.67 12.28
CA THR A 112 3.78 -15.79 13.03
C THR A 112 3.17 -17.10 12.57
N ALA A 113 4.03 -18.05 12.21
CA ALA A 113 3.69 -19.45 12.02
C ALA A 113 4.10 -20.24 13.28
N THR A 114 3.20 -21.03 13.87
CA THR A 114 3.46 -21.81 15.09
C THR A 114 2.94 -23.24 14.95
N THR A 115 3.72 -24.22 15.42
CA THR A 115 3.31 -25.62 15.39
C THR A 115 2.07 -25.89 16.26
N THR A 116 1.07 -26.58 15.72
CA THR A 116 -0.25 -26.77 16.35
C THR A 116 -0.22 -27.80 17.48
N CYS A 117 0.42 -28.96 17.28
CA CYS A 117 0.39 -30.07 18.25
C CYS A 117 1.31 -29.84 19.48
N SER A 118 2.29 -28.96 19.36
CA SER A 118 3.18 -28.55 20.45
C SER A 118 3.78 -27.19 20.09
N PRO A 119 3.22 -26.07 20.58
CA PRO A 119 3.60 -24.71 20.16
C PRO A 119 4.91 -24.27 20.81
N SER A 120 5.98 -25.03 20.56
CA SER A 120 7.34 -24.76 21.03
C SER A 120 8.26 -24.23 19.93
N VAL A 121 7.87 -24.41 18.66
CA VAL A 121 8.59 -23.89 17.50
C VAL A 121 7.70 -22.89 16.78
N SER A 122 8.25 -21.72 16.52
CA SER A 122 7.61 -20.68 15.70
C SER A 122 8.60 -20.11 14.69
N ALA A 123 8.05 -19.55 13.63
CA ALA A 123 8.76 -18.72 12.67
C ALA A 123 7.99 -17.43 12.48
N VAL A 124 8.70 -16.33 12.28
CA VAL A 124 8.12 -15.02 12.06
C VAL A 124 8.69 -14.40 10.81
N ASP A 125 7.89 -13.60 10.14
CA ASP A 125 8.33 -12.71 9.08
C ASP A 125 7.45 -11.46 9.10
N SER A 126 7.98 -10.34 8.61
CA SER A 126 7.34 -9.02 8.74
C SER A 126 7.23 -8.34 7.39
N THR A 127 6.16 -7.58 7.21
CA THR A 127 5.90 -6.90 5.92
C THR A 127 5.28 -5.53 6.14
N ALA A 128 5.55 -4.60 5.23
CA ALA A 128 4.86 -3.31 5.18
C ALA A 128 3.56 -3.46 4.37
N PRO A 129 2.37 -3.32 4.98
CA PRO A 129 1.13 -3.29 4.23
C PRO A 129 0.89 -1.92 3.61
N ASN A 130 0.66 -1.90 2.29
CA ASN A 130 0.54 -0.68 1.51
C ASN A 130 -0.56 -0.84 0.43
N LEU A 131 -1.67 -0.14 0.59
CA LEU A 131 -2.81 -0.20 -0.31
C LEU A 131 -2.49 0.54 -1.60
N LYS A 132 -2.59 -0.18 -2.71
CA LYS A 132 -2.64 0.39 -4.05
C LYS A 132 -4.02 0.97 -4.30
N MET A 133 -4.05 2.19 -4.81
CA MET A 133 -5.28 2.83 -5.23
C MET A 133 -5.70 2.38 -6.64
N PRO A 134 -7.00 2.19 -6.90
CA PRO A 134 -7.50 1.76 -8.20
C PRO A 134 -7.28 2.83 -9.27
N PHE A 135 -7.62 2.51 -10.53
CA PHE A 135 -7.58 3.48 -11.63
C PHE A 135 -8.30 4.79 -11.27
N ARG A 136 -7.67 5.93 -11.58
CA ARG A 136 -8.07 7.29 -11.20
C ARG A 136 -8.12 7.57 -9.70
N GLY A 137 -7.52 6.68 -8.91
CA GLY A 137 -7.26 6.87 -7.48
C GLY A 137 -6.05 7.77 -7.23
N VAL A 138 -6.12 8.56 -6.15
CA VAL A 138 -4.96 9.28 -5.61
C VAL A 138 -4.27 8.39 -4.61
N ASP A 139 -2.99 8.11 -4.75
CA ASP A 139 -2.18 7.39 -3.78
C ASP A 139 -1.23 8.37 -3.06
N LEU A 140 -0.87 8.08 -1.82
CA LEU A 140 0.06 8.91 -1.03
C LEU A 140 1.21 8.07 -0.50
N GLY A 141 2.35 8.72 -0.34
CA GLY A 141 3.52 8.08 0.25
C GLY A 141 4.33 7.28 -0.76
N VAL A 142 5.27 6.48 -0.25
CA VAL A 142 6.05 5.55 -1.06
C VAL A 142 5.30 4.23 -1.20
N ASN A 143 5.57 3.46 -2.25
CA ASN A 143 4.85 2.21 -2.54
C ASN A 143 5.71 0.94 -2.38
N ASN A 144 7.00 1.11 -2.10
CA ASN A 144 7.97 0.02 -1.95
C ASN A 144 8.55 -0.11 -0.53
N ALA A 145 7.88 0.49 0.46
CA ALA A 145 8.19 0.40 1.88
C ALA A 145 6.92 0.68 2.70
N LEU A 146 7.07 0.98 4.01
CA LEU A 146 6.01 1.64 4.77
C LEU A 146 5.56 2.90 4.03
N GLN A 147 4.26 3.08 3.90
CA GLN A 147 3.67 4.16 3.12
C GLN A 147 4.25 5.53 3.51
N PHE A 148 4.39 5.74 4.82
CA PHE A 148 4.98 6.93 5.39
C PHE A 148 6.07 6.58 6.38
N SER A 149 7.15 7.36 6.36
CA SER A 149 8.19 7.34 7.39
C SER A 149 8.70 8.76 7.60
N ALA A 150 9.11 9.05 8.83
CA ALA A 150 9.76 10.30 9.17
C ALA A 150 11.27 10.09 9.27
N VAL A 151 12.04 10.90 8.57
CA VAL A 151 13.51 10.92 8.64
C VAL A 151 13.91 12.34 8.98
N ASP A 152 14.76 12.50 10.00
CA ASP A 152 15.25 13.80 10.48
C ASP A 152 14.13 14.82 10.74
N GLY A 153 12.98 14.34 11.24
CA GLY A 153 11.83 15.19 11.54
C GLY A 153 11.00 15.62 10.34
N ILE A 154 11.22 15.03 9.16
CA ILE A 154 10.46 15.29 7.94
C ILE A 154 9.78 14.01 7.48
N VAL A 155 8.47 14.09 7.21
CA VAL A 155 7.72 13.07 6.48
C VAL A 155 7.65 13.51 5.02
N SER A 156 8.26 12.73 4.13
CA SER A 156 8.19 12.95 2.69
C SER A 156 6.98 12.22 2.12
N VAL A 157 6.06 12.94 1.47
CA VAL A 157 4.80 12.41 0.94
C VAL A 157 4.71 12.65 -0.56
N PRO A 158 5.14 11.68 -1.39
CA PRO A 158 4.75 11.63 -2.78
C PRO A 158 3.22 11.63 -2.90
N VAL A 159 2.66 12.47 -3.76
CA VAL A 159 1.25 12.48 -4.14
C VAL A 159 1.16 11.94 -5.56
N LEU A 160 0.41 10.86 -5.71
CA LEU A 160 0.40 10.03 -6.92
C LEU A 160 -1.03 9.91 -7.44
N VAL A 161 -1.19 9.79 -8.75
CA VAL A 161 -2.45 9.39 -9.38
C VAL A 161 -2.22 8.12 -10.17
N ASN A 162 -3.11 7.14 -10.03
CA ASN A 162 -3.09 5.95 -10.85
C ASN A 162 -3.80 6.21 -12.20
N ALA A 163 -3.02 6.48 -13.25
CA ALA A 163 -3.51 6.64 -14.63
C ALA A 163 -3.75 5.28 -15.34
N GLY A 164 -3.55 4.16 -14.64
CA GLY A 164 -3.81 2.81 -15.14
C GLY A 164 -2.95 2.42 -16.35
N ASP A 165 -3.22 1.26 -16.93
CA ASP A 165 -2.47 0.75 -18.09
C ASP A 165 -3.17 1.05 -19.42
N LEU A 166 -4.20 1.90 -19.39
CA LEU A 166 -5.03 2.23 -20.55
C LEU A 166 -4.47 3.37 -21.40
N GLY A 167 -3.29 3.90 -21.05
CA GLY A 167 -2.68 5.04 -21.75
C GLY A 167 -3.49 6.33 -21.61
N ALA A 168 -4.17 6.52 -20.48
CA ALA A 168 -4.91 7.74 -20.22
C ALA A 168 -3.93 8.88 -19.87
N LYS A 169 -4.02 9.99 -20.57
CA LYS A 169 -3.35 11.25 -20.23
C LYS A 169 -4.04 11.87 -19.02
N LEU A 170 -3.27 12.34 -18.04
CA LEU A 170 -3.79 13.12 -16.92
C LEU A 170 -3.69 14.60 -17.28
N THR A 171 -4.81 15.23 -17.66
CA THR A 171 -4.80 16.61 -18.16
C THR A 171 -4.97 17.63 -17.04
N SER A 172 -5.88 17.38 -16.11
CA SER A 172 -6.10 18.27 -14.97
C SER A 172 -6.48 17.53 -13.69
N PHE A 173 -6.17 18.16 -12.55
CA PHE A 173 -6.53 17.65 -11.23
C PHE A 173 -6.66 18.76 -10.19
N GLN A 174 -7.45 18.47 -9.16
CA GLN A 174 -7.51 19.19 -7.90
C GLN A 174 -7.55 18.18 -6.76
N ILE A 175 -6.56 18.21 -5.87
CA ILE A 175 -6.40 17.28 -4.75
C ILE A 175 -6.13 18.08 -3.48
N VAL A 176 -6.78 17.69 -2.38
CA VAL A 176 -6.49 18.23 -1.06
C VAL A 176 -5.86 17.13 -0.21
N VAL A 177 -4.68 17.39 0.33
CA VAL A 177 -4.04 16.54 1.34
C VAL A 177 -4.26 17.16 2.70
N SER A 178 -4.92 16.43 3.60
CA SER A 178 -5.17 16.84 4.98
C SER A 178 -4.17 16.17 5.92
N ILE A 179 -3.64 16.96 6.85
CA ILE A 179 -2.67 16.55 7.88
C ILE A 179 -3.22 16.90 9.26
N GLU A 180 -2.79 16.21 10.31
CA GLU A 180 -3.26 16.52 11.67
C GLU A 180 -2.64 17.83 12.19
N TYR A 181 -3.49 18.79 12.52
CA TYR A 181 -3.09 20.09 13.03
C TYR A 181 -2.23 19.96 14.29
N GLY A 182 -1.07 20.64 14.28
CA GLY A 182 -0.14 20.66 15.41
C GLY A 182 0.79 19.45 15.50
N PHE A 183 0.64 18.43 14.65
CA PHE A 183 1.57 17.30 14.56
C PHE A 183 2.48 17.39 13.34
N LEU A 184 1.93 17.86 12.21
CA LEU A 184 2.65 18.06 10.96
C LEU A 184 2.42 19.48 10.45
N HIS A 185 3.40 20.03 9.76
CA HIS A 185 3.30 21.31 9.05
C HIS A 185 3.96 21.18 7.69
N ALA A 186 3.28 21.58 6.61
CA ALA A 186 3.85 21.45 5.28
C ALA A 186 4.85 22.58 5.02
N VAL A 187 6.12 22.26 4.76
CA VAL A 187 7.20 23.27 4.67
C VAL A 187 7.70 23.51 3.25
N SER A 188 7.59 22.52 2.38
CA SER A 188 7.98 22.63 0.97
C SER A 188 7.33 21.55 0.12
N HIS A 189 7.49 21.69 -1.20
CA HIS A 189 7.17 20.65 -2.16
C HIS A 189 8.23 20.59 -3.26
N SER A 190 8.28 19.49 -4.00
CA SER A 190 9.09 19.33 -5.20
C SER A 190 8.36 18.53 -6.28
N GLU A 191 8.68 18.80 -7.53
CA GLU A 191 8.24 18.00 -8.69
C GLU A 191 9.27 16.91 -9.03
N GLY A 192 8.89 15.99 -9.92
CA GLY A 192 9.69 14.85 -10.34
C GLY A 192 9.23 13.55 -9.69
N VAL A 193 9.89 12.44 -10.02
CA VAL A 193 9.64 11.13 -9.43
C VAL A 193 10.61 10.91 -8.26
N THR A 194 10.07 10.57 -7.09
CA THR A 194 10.87 10.37 -5.88
C THR A 194 11.30 8.92 -5.75
N ALA A 195 12.49 8.67 -5.19
CA ALA A 195 12.91 7.31 -4.88
C ALA A 195 11.90 6.62 -3.95
N GLY A 196 11.46 5.42 -4.33
CA GLY A 196 10.46 4.64 -3.58
C GLY A 196 9.02 4.86 -4.00
N SER A 197 8.75 5.90 -4.79
CA SER A 197 7.56 5.96 -5.63
C SER A 197 7.67 4.89 -6.73
N LEU A 198 6.58 4.18 -7.00
CA LEU A 198 6.47 3.31 -8.17
C LEU A 198 5.96 4.07 -9.41
N ALA A 199 5.95 5.41 -9.37
CA ALA A 199 5.60 6.24 -10.51
C ALA A 199 6.58 6.06 -11.68
N THR A 200 6.01 5.98 -12.88
CA THR A 200 6.75 5.87 -14.14
C THR A 200 6.94 7.24 -14.79
N ALA A 201 6.19 8.25 -14.35
CA ALA A 201 6.24 9.61 -14.85
C ALA A 201 5.92 10.62 -13.75
N ALA A 202 6.32 11.88 -13.99
CA ALA A 202 5.91 13.02 -13.19
C ALA A 202 5.00 13.94 -14.01
N PHE A 203 4.04 14.55 -13.34
CA PHE A 203 3.27 15.67 -13.88
C PHE A 203 4.12 16.95 -13.77
N SER A 204 4.11 17.79 -14.81
CA SER A 204 4.84 19.06 -14.83
C SER A 204 3.90 20.25 -14.66
N GLY A 205 4.25 21.21 -13.81
CA GLY A 205 3.44 22.41 -13.59
C GLY A 205 2.38 22.25 -12.50
N THR A 206 2.63 21.38 -11.52
CA THR A 206 1.79 21.25 -10.33
C THR A 206 1.94 22.51 -9.48
N THR A 207 0.83 23.21 -9.26
CA THR A 207 0.75 24.31 -8.30
C THR A 207 0.37 23.75 -6.93
N VAL A 208 1.13 24.12 -5.90
CA VAL A 208 0.89 23.67 -4.53
C VAL A 208 0.70 24.86 -3.59
N THR A 209 -0.44 24.89 -2.90
CA THR A 209 -0.71 25.84 -1.80
C THR A 209 -0.57 25.11 -0.48
N LEU A 210 0.39 25.53 0.35
CA LEU A 210 0.67 24.91 1.65
C LEU A 210 -0.06 25.63 2.77
N ASN A 211 -0.68 24.88 3.68
CA ASN A 211 -1.21 25.37 4.96
C ASN A 211 -2.30 26.45 4.82
N ASP A 212 -3.17 26.33 3.80
CA ASP A 212 -4.37 27.16 3.66
C ASP A 212 -5.63 26.29 3.48
N PRO A 213 -6.33 25.93 4.57
CA PRO A 213 -6.00 26.21 5.98
C PRO A 213 -4.78 25.42 6.49
N VAL A 214 -4.31 25.72 7.73
CA VAL A 214 -3.02 25.23 8.26
C VAL A 214 -2.83 23.70 8.24
N TRP A 215 -3.93 22.94 8.19
CA TRP A 215 -3.94 21.48 8.16
C TRP A 215 -4.19 20.89 6.76
N GLU A 216 -4.10 21.70 5.70
CA GLU A 216 -4.34 21.28 4.32
C GLU A 216 -3.24 21.73 3.38
N VAL A 217 -3.01 20.91 2.36
CA VAL A 217 -2.20 21.22 1.19
C VAL A 217 -3.06 21.01 -0.04
N LEU A 218 -3.24 22.05 -0.84
CA LEU A 218 -3.97 21.99 -2.10
C LEU A 218 -2.98 21.80 -3.25
N LEU A 219 -3.21 20.78 -4.07
CA LEU A 219 -2.47 20.52 -5.30
C LEU A 219 -3.41 20.67 -6.48
N ASN A 220 -3.05 21.56 -7.40
CA ASN A 220 -3.77 21.80 -8.65
C ASN A 220 -2.81 21.67 -9.81
N GLY A 221 -3.27 21.11 -10.92
CA GLY A 221 -2.51 21.07 -12.16
C GLY A 221 -3.44 21.07 -13.35
N ASN A 222 -3.00 21.76 -14.41
CA ASN A 222 -3.62 21.69 -15.72
C ASN A 222 -2.52 21.78 -16.77
N THR A 223 -2.47 20.83 -17.70
CA THR A 223 -1.50 20.87 -18.78
C THR A 223 -2.02 20.20 -20.05
N ASP A 224 -1.93 20.94 -21.16
CA ASP A 224 -2.19 20.41 -22.50
C ASP A 224 -1.01 19.55 -23.00
N ALA A 225 0.14 19.67 -22.35
CA ALA A 225 1.35 18.89 -22.64
C ALA A 225 1.36 17.53 -21.93
N SER A 226 0.23 17.07 -21.38
CA SER A 226 0.18 15.79 -20.67
C SER A 226 0.59 14.66 -21.60
N VAL A 227 1.66 13.97 -21.20
CA VAL A 227 1.98 12.65 -21.73
C VAL A 227 0.92 11.64 -21.28
N ALA A 228 0.85 10.48 -21.94
CA ALA A 228 -0.05 9.38 -21.60
C ALA A 228 0.71 8.33 -20.77
N PRO A 229 1.05 8.61 -19.50
CA PRO A 229 1.80 7.67 -18.70
C PRO A 229 0.95 6.44 -18.38
N THR A 230 1.59 5.28 -18.36
CA THR A 230 1.01 4.05 -17.85
C THR A 230 1.37 3.89 -16.38
N GLY A 231 0.41 3.50 -15.55
CA GLY A 231 0.60 3.25 -14.12
C GLY A 231 0.48 4.52 -13.27
N LEU A 232 1.40 4.71 -12.33
CA LEU A 232 1.37 5.83 -11.38
C LEU A 232 2.07 7.07 -11.95
N VAL A 233 1.45 8.22 -11.74
CA VAL A 233 1.96 9.56 -12.08
C VAL A 233 2.19 10.33 -10.80
N GLN A 234 3.41 10.80 -10.57
CA GLN A 234 3.71 11.63 -9.40
C GLN A 234 3.44 13.10 -9.69
N LEU A 235 2.61 13.73 -8.87
CA LEU A 235 2.20 15.13 -9.04
C LEU A 235 3.16 16.08 -8.32
N ALA A 236 3.50 15.73 -7.08
CA ALA A 236 4.48 16.42 -6.26
C ALA A 236 4.96 15.49 -5.14
N THR A 237 6.03 15.87 -4.46
CA THR A 237 6.39 15.36 -3.14
C THR A 237 6.28 16.48 -2.13
N LEU A 238 5.47 16.30 -1.10
CA LEU A 238 5.34 17.22 0.02
C LEU A 238 6.38 16.89 1.09
N ALA A 239 7.01 17.92 1.66
CA ALA A 239 7.81 17.78 2.87
C ALA A 239 7.00 18.29 4.05
N LEU A 240 6.71 17.41 5.00
CA LEU A 240 5.93 17.71 6.20
C LEU A 240 6.85 17.67 7.42
N GLU A 241 7.06 18.81 8.06
CA GLU A 241 7.84 18.93 9.29
C GLU A 241 7.03 18.47 10.50
N VAL A 242 7.65 17.59 11.29
CA VAL A 242 7.08 17.11 12.53
C VAL A 242 7.16 18.20 13.60
N GLN A 243 5.99 18.54 14.12
CA GLN A 243 5.82 19.56 15.15
C GLN A 243 5.99 18.98 16.55
N GLU A 244 6.28 19.84 17.54
CA GLU A 244 6.60 19.40 18.90
C GLU A 244 5.52 18.52 19.55
N ALA A 245 4.24 18.78 19.28
CA ALA A 245 3.15 17.99 19.84
C ALA A 245 2.98 16.61 19.17
N GLY A 246 3.53 16.43 17.97
CA GLY A 246 3.47 15.18 17.21
C GLY A 246 4.52 14.14 17.63
N TRP A 247 5.60 14.53 18.30
CA TRP A 247 6.68 13.60 18.66
C TRP A 247 6.19 12.41 19.50
N GLY A 248 6.54 11.20 19.06
CA GLY A 248 6.14 9.94 19.67
C GLY A 248 4.68 9.53 19.42
N LYS A 249 3.98 10.21 18.50
CA LYS A 249 2.58 9.92 18.15
C LYS A 249 2.48 9.23 16.81
N VAL A 250 1.37 8.53 16.62
CA VAL A 250 0.91 8.08 15.31
C VAL A 250 -0.12 9.10 14.85
N THR A 251 0.02 9.59 13.63
CA THR A 251 -0.91 10.54 13.01
C THR A 251 -1.40 10.02 11.67
N PHE A 252 -2.45 10.63 11.13
CA PHE A 252 -3.11 10.25 9.90
C PHE A 252 -2.91 11.33 8.83
N ILE A 253 -2.59 10.89 7.60
CA ILE A 253 -2.49 11.73 6.41
C ILE A 253 -3.52 11.21 5.42
N GLN A 254 -4.37 12.11 4.93
CA GLN A 254 -5.47 11.77 4.03
C GLN A 254 -5.39 12.60 2.75
N ALA A 255 -5.74 11.98 1.62
CA ALA A 255 -6.01 12.69 0.38
C ALA A 255 -7.50 12.68 0.08
N ARG A 256 -7.99 13.79 -0.47
CA ARG A 256 -9.31 13.91 -1.07
C ARG A 256 -9.16 14.41 -2.49
N LEU A 257 -9.67 13.62 -3.43
CA LEU A 257 -9.75 14.02 -4.84
C LEU A 257 -10.97 14.92 -5.01
N VAL A 258 -10.76 16.16 -5.46
CA VAL A 258 -11.84 17.13 -5.72
C VAL A 258 -12.26 17.08 -7.18
N GLY A 259 -11.29 16.94 -8.08
CA GLY A 259 -11.54 16.82 -9.51
C GLY A 259 -10.37 16.12 -10.20
N LEU A 260 -10.67 15.30 -11.21
CA LEU A 260 -9.69 14.63 -12.04
C LEU A 260 -10.22 14.55 -13.47
N VAL A 261 -9.41 14.98 -14.43
CA VAL A 261 -9.71 14.80 -15.85
C VAL A 261 -8.61 13.95 -16.46
N THR A 262 -9.05 12.88 -17.12
CA THR A 262 -8.16 12.03 -17.90
C THR A 262 -8.72 11.79 -19.28
N CYS A 263 -7.86 11.54 -20.24
CA CYS A 263 -8.27 11.41 -21.62
C CYS A 263 -7.42 10.37 -22.36
N ILE A 264 -8.08 9.42 -23.04
CA ILE A 264 -7.44 8.27 -23.70
C ILE A 264 -7.13 8.59 -25.18
N LYS A 265 -7.90 9.50 -25.79
CA LYS A 265 -7.78 9.91 -27.19
C LYS A 265 -7.89 11.43 -27.32
N CYS A 266 -6.94 12.17 -26.74
CA CYS A 266 -6.95 13.63 -26.88
C CYS A 266 -6.33 13.95 -28.24
N ASP A 267 -7.18 13.99 -29.27
CA ASP A 267 -6.85 14.35 -30.64
C ASP A 267 -7.34 15.76 -30.96
N ASP A 268 -7.10 16.73 -30.06
CA ASP A 268 -7.58 18.12 -30.18
C ASP A 268 -9.11 18.25 -30.41
N THR A 269 -9.87 17.14 -30.32
CA THR A 269 -11.32 17.05 -30.49
C THR A 269 -11.97 16.17 -29.40
N ASP A 270 -11.93 16.65 -28.15
CA ASP A 270 -12.92 16.44 -27.08
C ASP A 270 -13.44 15.02 -26.74
N ASP A 271 -12.58 14.01 -26.65
CA ASP A 271 -12.89 12.75 -25.91
C ASP A 271 -12.39 12.82 -24.44
N ASN A 272 -12.77 13.89 -23.71
CA ASN A 272 -12.45 14.05 -22.29
C ASN A 272 -13.48 13.31 -21.41
N SER A 273 -13.01 12.31 -20.66
CA SER A 273 -13.82 11.69 -19.60
C SER A 273 -13.58 12.50 -18.33
N SER A 274 -14.49 13.43 -18.03
CA SER A 274 -14.59 14.01 -16.69
C SER A 274 -15.22 12.98 -15.78
N ASP A 275 -14.45 12.49 -14.81
CA ASP A 275 -15.07 11.76 -13.72
C ASP A 275 -15.60 12.84 -12.79
N GLY A 276 -16.87 13.19 -12.98
CA GLY A 276 -17.67 13.87 -11.98
C GLY A 276 -17.78 12.97 -10.75
N LEU A 277 -16.69 12.89 -9.97
CA LEU A 277 -16.65 12.20 -8.70
C LEU A 277 -17.54 13.00 -7.76
N GLY A 278 -18.76 12.51 -7.54
CA GLY A 278 -19.73 13.12 -6.63
C GLY A 278 -19.14 13.36 -5.23
N GLU A 279 -19.87 14.14 -4.41
CA GLU A 279 -19.41 14.68 -3.12
C GLU A 279 -18.91 13.67 -2.05
N GLU A 280 -18.87 12.37 -2.32
CA GLU A 280 -18.55 11.31 -1.34
C GLU A 280 -17.34 10.41 -1.69
N GLY A 281 -16.44 10.84 -2.58
CA GLY A 281 -15.27 10.06 -2.96
C GLY A 281 -14.08 10.17 -1.99
N GLU A 282 -14.00 9.32 -0.96
CA GLU A 282 -12.70 8.97 -0.33
C GLU A 282 -11.85 8.16 -1.32
N VAL A 283 -11.29 8.84 -2.32
CA VAL A 283 -10.49 8.25 -3.41
C VAL A 283 -9.01 8.57 -3.19
N GLY A 284 -8.54 8.42 -1.94
CA GLY A 284 -7.19 8.78 -1.51
C GLY A 284 -6.48 7.68 -0.72
N GLY A 285 -5.23 7.39 -1.05
CA GLY A 285 -4.30 6.46 -0.38
C GLY A 285 -3.91 6.98 0.99
N SER A 286 -4.89 7.08 1.87
CA SER A 286 -4.72 7.63 3.22
C SER A 286 -4.02 6.61 4.11
N GLY A 287 -3.30 7.08 5.11
CA GLY A 287 -2.62 6.17 6.01
C GLY A 287 -1.97 6.84 7.19
N TYR A 288 -1.24 6.02 7.95
CA TYR A 288 -0.72 6.38 9.25
C TYR A 288 0.79 6.48 9.23
N VAL A 289 1.34 7.42 9.98
CA VAL A 289 2.78 7.58 10.18
C VAL A 289 3.12 7.64 11.67
N LEU A 290 4.16 6.93 12.09
CA LEU A 290 4.75 7.08 13.41
C LEU A 290 5.79 8.22 13.36
N LEU A 291 5.63 9.19 14.24
CA LEU A 291 6.52 10.35 14.36
C LEU A 291 7.56 10.08 15.45
N PRO A 292 8.81 9.73 15.13
CA PRO A 292 9.81 9.32 16.12
C PRO A 292 10.31 10.52 16.92
N TYR A 293 10.62 10.34 18.20
CA TYR A 293 11.30 11.39 18.96
C TYR A 293 12.65 11.76 18.30
N PRO A 294 13.08 13.03 18.39
CA PRO A 294 14.45 13.41 18.09
C PRO A 294 15.40 12.56 18.95
N GLU A 295 16.46 12.01 18.36
CA GLU A 295 17.35 11.04 19.03
C GLU A 295 17.89 11.53 20.39
N ASP A 296 18.07 12.85 20.55
CA ASP A 296 18.53 13.50 21.78
C ASP A 296 17.56 13.41 22.98
N ARG A 297 16.27 13.11 22.78
CA ARG A 297 15.28 13.08 23.88
C ARG A 297 15.08 11.69 24.52
N ARG A 298 15.62 10.60 23.96
CA ARG A 298 15.47 9.24 24.54
C ARG A 298 16.08 9.09 25.95
N GLN A 299 16.95 10.00 26.39
CA GLN A 299 17.54 9.96 27.73
C GLN A 299 16.72 10.65 28.84
N ARG A 300 15.62 11.35 28.55
CA ARG A 300 14.91 12.12 29.59
C ARG A 300 13.38 11.94 29.53
N ARG A 301 12.89 11.11 30.46
CA ARG A 301 11.54 11.07 31.07
C ARG A 301 10.53 10.07 30.49
N GLY A 302 10.38 8.97 31.21
CA GLY A 302 9.26 8.75 32.15
C GLY A 302 7.87 9.24 31.72
N LEU A 303 7.04 8.26 31.38
CA LEU A 303 5.58 8.31 31.18
C LEU A 303 4.84 9.38 31.98
N ARG A 304 4.20 10.32 31.26
CA ARG A 304 2.97 10.97 31.69
C ARG A 304 1.97 10.95 30.54
N LEU A 305 0.83 10.29 30.77
CA LEU A 305 -0.34 10.39 29.91
C LEU A 305 -0.94 11.79 30.05
N SER A 306 -1.09 12.49 28.92
CA SER A 306 -1.88 13.71 28.82
C SER A 306 -3.15 13.44 28.02
N ALA A 307 -4.26 13.96 28.55
CA ALA A 307 -5.64 13.81 28.10
C ALA A 307 -5.92 14.42 26.70
N PRO A 308 -7.01 14.02 26.02
CA PRO A 308 -7.31 14.46 24.65
C PRO A 308 -7.88 15.89 24.58
N PRO A 309 -7.60 16.66 23.50
CA PRO A 309 -8.24 17.95 23.26
C PRO A 309 -9.63 17.81 22.60
N PRO A 310 -10.49 18.85 22.69
CA PRO A 310 -11.87 18.80 22.21
C PRO A 310 -11.96 19.00 20.68
N ARG A 311 -12.91 18.30 20.05
CA ARG A 311 -13.32 18.53 18.65
C ARG A 311 -14.08 19.85 18.54
N VAL A 312 -13.64 20.73 17.65
CA VAL A 312 -14.40 21.92 17.24
C VAL A 312 -14.77 21.75 15.78
N ALA A 313 -16.08 21.73 15.50
CA ALA A 313 -16.62 21.78 14.15
C ALA A 313 -16.89 23.25 13.80
N THR A 314 -16.27 23.75 12.74
CA THR A 314 -16.61 25.05 12.14
C THR A 314 -16.87 24.87 10.65
N ALA A 315 -18.08 25.25 10.22
CA ALA A 315 -18.48 25.32 8.84
C ALA A 315 -17.87 26.58 8.19
N HIS A 316 -17.07 26.42 7.12
CA HIS A 316 -16.58 27.54 6.31
C HIS A 316 -16.58 27.24 4.82
N ALA A 317 -16.75 28.31 4.04
CA ALA A 317 -17.03 28.31 2.61
C ALA A 317 -15.89 27.71 1.78
N ARG A 318 -16.23 26.69 0.98
CA ARG A 318 -15.34 26.00 0.04
C ARG A 318 -15.00 26.95 -1.12
N ARG A 319 -13.71 27.12 -1.44
CA ARG A 319 -13.29 27.52 -2.80
C ARG A 319 -13.28 26.26 -3.66
N ALA A 320 -14.33 26.07 -4.45
CA ALA A 320 -14.41 25.06 -5.48
C ALA A 320 -13.82 25.60 -6.79
N LEU A 321 -13.38 24.72 -7.70
CA LEU A 321 -13.35 25.05 -9.13
C LEU A 321 -14.72 25.63 -9.50
N ALA A 322 -14.74 26.72 -10.27
CA ALA A 322 -15.97 27.43 -10.62
C ALA A 322 -17.03 26.43 -11.12
N GLN A 323 -18.20 26.43 -10.47
CA GLN A 323 -19.39 25.79 -11.04
C GLN A 323 -19.78 26.55 -12.32
N PRO A 324 -20.47 25.88 -13.27
CA PRO A 324 -20.68 26.35 -14.65
C PRO A 324 -21.74 27.45 -14.72
N ASP A 325 -21.56 28.54 -13.99
CA ASP A 325 -22.39 29.73 -14.11
C ASP A 325 -21.66 30.75 -14.98
N GLY A 326 -21.76 30.52 -16.29
CA GLY A 326 -21.74 31.61 -17.27
C GLY A 326 -20.46 31.78 -18.09
N SER A 327 -20.51 31.22 -19.30
CA SER A 327 -19.99 31.83 -20.54
C SER A 327 -18.47 31.88 -20.73
N CYS A 328 -17.87 30.71 -20.99
CA CYS A 328 -16.69 30.60 -21.85
C CYS A 328 -16.88 29.60 -23.01
N CYS A 329 -18.09 29.53 -23.56
CA CYS A 329 -18.39 28.74 -24.76
C CYS A 329 -18.81 29.66 -25.91
N GLY A 330 -17.86 29.96 -26.80
CA GLY A 330 -18.19 30.22 -28.19
C GLY A 330 -18.62 28.91 -28.85
N SER A 331 -19.92 28.79 -29.13
CA SER A 331 -20.55 27.84 -30.06
C SER A 331 -20.23 26.34 -29.92
N SER A 332 -21.21 25.62 -29.35
CA SER A 332 -21.63 24.25 -29.70
C SER A 332 -20.61 23.12 -29.60
N VAL A 333 -20.68 22.38 -28.48
CA VAL A 333 -20.69 20.90 -28.28
C VAL A 333 -19.98 20.60 -26.94
N GLY A 334 -20.58 19.75 -26.09
CA GLY A 334 -20.01 19.29 -24.81
C GLY A 334 -20.37 20.13 -23.57
N VAL A 335 -21.58 19.93 -23.03
CA VAL A 335 -21.91 20.37 -21.66
C VAL A 335 -21.13 19.48 -20.69
N ASP A 336 -19.91 19.90 -20.28
CA ASP A 336 -19.20 19.55 -19.03
C ASP A 336 -17.70 19.95 -19.10
N ALA A 337 -17.39 21.14 -19.62
CA ALA A 337 -16.02 21.59 -19.79
C ALA A 337 -15.55 22.44 -18.58
N PHE A 338 -14.75 21.84 -17.69
CA PHE A 338 -14.00 22.53 -16.63
C PHE A 338 -12.80 23.25 -17.25
N TYR A 339 -12.98 24.48 -17.73
CA TYR A 339 -11.88 25.37 -18.10
C TYR A 339 -12.07 26.73 -17.44
N GLY A 340 -11.51 26.86 -16.25
CA GLY A 340 -11.19 28.13 -15.62
C GLY A 340 -9.87 27.95 -14.89
N ASP A 341 -8.97 28.92 -15.02
CA ASP A 341 -7.78 28.96 -14.18
C ASP A 341 -8.15 29.28 -12.72
N ILE A 342 -7.15 29.35 -11.83
CA ILE A 342 -7.34 29.63 -10.40
C ILE A 342 -8.01 31.00 -10.15
N ASN A 343 -8.03 31.89 -11.15
CA ASN A 343 -8.58 33.24 -11.06
C ASN A 343 -9.97 33.38 -11.71
N GLY A 344 -10.47 32.34 -12.38
CA GLY A 344 -11.70 32.42 -13.15
C GLY A 344 -11.53 33.10 -14.52
N ASP A 345 -10.29 33.24 -14.99
CA ASP A 345 -10.01 33.68 -16.34
C ASP A 345 -10.04 32.47 -17.29
N CYS A 346 -10.66 32.66 -18.45
CA CYS A 346 -10.76 31.64 -19.49
C CYS A 346 -9.52 31.73 -20.40
N VAL A 347 -8.91 30.58 -20.67
CA VAL A 347 -7.81 30.43 -21.64
C VAL A 347 -8.38 30.17 -23.02
#